data_AF-L1MYU5-F1
#
_entry.id   AF-L1MYU5-F1
#
_cell.length_a   1.000
_cell.length_b   1.000
_cell.length_c   1.000
_cell.angle_alpha   90.00
_cell.angle_beta   90.00
_cell.angle_gamma   90.00
#
_symmetry.space_group_name_H-M   'P 1'
#
loop_
_entity.id
_entity.type
_entity.pdbx_description
1 polymer ?
#
loop_
_entity_poly.entity_id
_entity_poly.type
_entity_poly.pdbx_seq_one_letter_code
_entity_poly.pdbx_strand_id
1 'polypeptide(L)'
;MVALFLPIKLQFMVKKILIIFFLSVSFSAFAQIGLSKTAQSLERQGYVNIHTLEPSIFVSLMYARADNFVGCVLYDDLREAYLHPEAATALVAAQRKLKQLRPDLSLKVYDAARPMRIQQKMWNQVKKTAQRIYVSNPAHGGGLHNYGLAVDITLCTLKGDSIPMGTKVDHLGREAHIDIEAQLVAERKISQQARKNRQLLREVMRSAGFKPLRTEWWHFNFKSRAEAKQKYRVIE
;
A
#
# COMPACT_ATOMS: atom_id res chain seq x y z
N MET A 1 -84.19 49.42 40.97
CA MET A 1 -83.91 50.03 39.65
C MET A 1 -82.92 49.10 38.95
N VAL A 2 -83.34 48.16 38.07
CA VAL A 2 -83.70 48.33 36.63
C VAL A 2 -82.57 49.08 35.90
N ALA A 3 -81.92 48.61 34.82
CA ALA A 3 -82.10 47.51 33.88
C ALA A 3 -80.81 47.29 33.02
N LEU A 4 -80.72 46.08 32.44
CA LEU A 4 -80.15 45.64 31.15
C LEU A 4 -78.95 46.38 30.48
N PHE A 5 -77.97 45.62 29.99
CA PHE A 5 -77.78 45.24 28.56
C PHE A 5 -76.40 44.57 28.35
N LEU A 6 -76.37 43.39 27.73
CA LEU A 6 -75.20 42.76 27.03
C LEU A 6 -74.97 43.49 25.68
N PRO A 7 -73.95 43.22 24.80
CA PRO A 7 -72.97 42.11 24.73
C PRO A 7 -71.53 42.51 24.25
N ILE A 8 -70.64 41.53 24.00
CA ILE A 8 -69.84 41.31 22.76
C ILE A 8 -68.46 40.69 23.06
N LYS A 9 -68.25 39.49 22.49
CA LYS A 9 -66.99 38.74 22.40
C LYS A 9 -66.05 39.40 21.38
N LEU A 10 -64.76 39.50 21.70
CA LEU A 10 -63.70 39.72 20.70
C LEU A 10 -62.63 38.63 20.80
N GLN A 11 -62.24 38.19 19.59
CA GLN A 11 -61.28 37.17 19.16
C GLN A 11 -59.92 37.27 19.90
N PHE A 12 -59.12 36.22 20.07
CA PHE A 12 -58.33 35.56 19.03
C PHE A 12 -57.94 34.12 19.42
N MET A 13 -58.24 33.17 18.54
CA MET A 13 -57.76 31.79 18.58
C MET A 13 -56.61 31.65 17.58
N VAL A 14 -55.37 31.63 18.05
CA VAL A 14 -54.20 31.36 17.21
C VAL A 14 -54.10 29.84 17.00
N LYS A 15 -54.56 29.35 15.84
CA LYS A 15 -54.31 27.98 15.37
C LYS A 15 -52.80 27.81 15.16
N LYS A 16 -52.16 26.98 16.00
CA LYS A 16 -50.80 26.47 15.72
C LYS A 16 -50.87 25.46 14.58
N ILE A 17 -50.44 25.85 13.40
CA ILE A 17 -50.21 24.94 12.26
C ILE A 17 -48.89 24.23 12.53
N LEU A 18 -48.95 22.93 12.80
CA LEU A 18 -47.77 22.07 12.92
C LEU A 18 -47.38 21.61 11.51
N ILE A 19 -46.42 22.29 10.89
CA ILE A 19 -45.81 21.84 9.63
C ILE A 19 -44.77 20.76 9.98
N ILE A 20 -45.10 19.50 9.74
CA ILE A 20 -44.15 18.39 9.82
C ILE A 20 -43.37 18.36 8.50
N PHE A 21 -42.13 18.86 8.53
CA PHE A 21 -41.18 18.68 7.44
C PHE A 21 -40.72 17.22 7.43
N PHE A 22 -41.21 16.42 6.49
CA PHE A 22 -40.57 15.18 6.11
C PHE A 22 -39.28 15.51 5.36
N LEU A 23 -38.15 15.55 6.07
CA LEU A 23 -36.84 15.49 5.41
C LEU A 23 -36.69 14.10 4.79
N SER A 24 -36.98 13.98 3.50
CA SER A 24 -36.51 12.87 2.70
C SER A 24 -34.99 12.94 2.66
N VAL A 25 -34.32 12.21 3.54
CA VAL A 25 -32.88 11.97 3.43
C VAL A 25 -32.69 11.08 2.21
N SER A 26 -32.41 11.71 1.08
CA SER A 26 -31.94 11.01 -0.11
C SER A 26 -30.61 10.38 0.23
N PHE A 27 -30.63 9.10 0.60
CA PHE A 27 -29.42 8.30 0.74
C PHE A 27 -28.82 8.18 -0.66
N SER A 28 -27.90 9.08 -1.01
CA SER A 28 -27.06 8.89 -2.19
C SER A 28 -26.33 7.57 -1.98
N ALA A 29 -26.76 6.53 -2.70
CA ALA A 29 -26.04 5.29 -2.80
C ALA A 29 -24.67 5.62 -3.42
N PHE A 30 -23.68 5.91 -2.58
CA PHE A 30 -22.31 5.74 -2.98
C PHE A 30 -22.20 4.27 -3.37
N ALA A 31 -22.14 4.01 -4.67
CA ALA A 31 -21.79 2.70 -5.17
C ALA A 31 -20.50 2.30 -4.45
N GLN A 32 -20.62 1.33 -3.56
CA GLN A 32 -19.47 0.67 -2.97
C GLN A 32 -18.75 0.05 -4.17
N ILE A 33 -17.72 0.74 -4.68
CA ILE A 33 -16.95 0.25 -5.83
C ILE A 33 -16.41 -1.09 -5.37
N GLY A 34 -17.01 -2.16 -5.87
CA GLY A 34 -16.64 -3.51 -5.50
C GLY A 34 -15.15 -3.72 -5.81
N LEU A 35 -14.52 -4.61 -5.04
CA LEU A 35 -13.15 -5.03 -5.29
C LEU A 35 -12.94 -5.38 -6.76
N SER A 36 -11.79 -5.02 -7.32
CA SER A 36 -11.45 -5.36 -8.70
C SER A 36 -11.37 -6.87 -8.92
N LYS A 37 -11.38 -7.33 -10.19
CA LYS A 37 -11.29 -8.76 -10.49
C LYS A 37 -9.99 -9.35 -9.96
N THR A 38 -8.89 -8.60 -10.05
CA THR A 38 -7.60 -9.00 -9.48
C THR A 38 -7.65 -9.10 -7.96
N ALA A 39 -8.20 -8.09 -7.27
CA ALA A 39 -8.34 -8.09 -5.81
C ALA A 39 -9.20 -9.28 -5.32
N GLN A 40 -10.37 -9.50 -5.93
CA GLN A 40 -11.23 -10.65 -5.61
C GLN A 40 -10.52 -11.99 -5.88
N SER A 41 -9.71 -12.10 -6.93
CA SER A 41 -8.94 -13.31 -7.22
C SER A 41 -7.91 -13.60 -6.13
N LEU A 42 -7.20 -12.57 -5.66
CA LEU A 42 -6.23 -12.68 -4.58
C LEU A 42 -6.91 -13.12 -3.27
N GLU A 43 -8.05 -12.53 -2.92
CA GLU A 43 -8.81 -12.93 -1.73
C GLU A 43 -9.31 -14.36 -1.80
N ARG A 44 -9.84 -14.80 -2.95
CA ARG A 44 -10.25 -16.21 -3.15
C ARG A 44 -9.09 -17.20 -3.03
N GLN A 45 -7.87 -16.76 -3.33
CA GLN A 45 -6.65 -17.54 -3.17
C GLN A 45 -6.08 -17.49 -1.74
N GLY A 46 -6.72 -16.76 -0.82
CA GLY A 46 -6.33 -16.65 0.59
C GLY A 46 -5.30 -15.56 0.87
N TYR A 47 -5.00 -14.67 -0.08
CA TYR A 47 -4.17 -13.50 0.17
C TYR A 47 -4.98 -12.43 0.91
N VAL A 48 -4.30 -11.70 1.78
CA VAL A 48 -4.95 -10.72 2.67
C VAL A 48 -4.53 -9.30 2.31
N ASN A 49 -5.49 -8.38 2.33
CA ASN A 49 -5.26 -6.96 2.10
C ASN A 49 -4.53 -6.36 3.30
N ILE A 50 -3.37 -5.75 3.06
CA ILE A 50 -2.53 -5.13 4.09
C ILE A 50 -3.31 -4.02 4.82
N HIS A 51 -4.10 -3.23 4.09
CA HIS A 51 -4.83 -2.10 4.65
C HIS A 51 -5.91 -2.53 5.66
N THR A 52 -6.53 -3.71 5.44
CA THR A 52 -7.51 -4.27 6.38
C THR A 52 -6.85 -4.70 7.69
N LEU A 53 -5.62 -5.20 7.64
CA LEU A 53 -4.89 -5.68 8.81
C LEU A 53 -4.22 -4.56 9.59
N GLU A 54 -3.70 -3.55 8.89
CA GLU A 54 -2.98 -2.43 9.50
C GLU A 54 -3.18 -1.16 8.65
N PRO A 55 -4.25 -0.38 8.91
CA PRO A 55 -4.61 0.78 8.13
C PRO A 55 -3.57 1.90 8.12
N SER A 56 -2.64 1.92 9.08
CA SER A 56 -1.59 2.94 9.13
C SER A 56 -0.47 2.71 8.11
N ILE A 57 -0.39 1.53 7.48
CA ILE A 57 0.52 1.28 6.35
C ILE A 57 -0.07 1.93 5.10
N PHE A 58 0.71 2.80 4.47
CA PHE A 58 0.32 3.43 3.21
C PHE A 58 0.54 2.49 2.03
N VAL A 59 -0.34 2.57 1.03
CA VAL A 59 -0.20 1.81 -0.23
C VAL A 59 -0.18 2.79 -1.40
N SER A 60 0.77 2.61 -2.30
CA SER A 60 0.86 3.36 -3.55
C SER A 60 1.48 2.47 -4.63
N LEU A 61 0.71 1.48 -5.11
CA LEU A 61 1.19 0.52 -6.09
C LEU A 61 1.77 1.25 -7.31
N MET A 62 3.06 1.10 -7.55
CA MET A 62 3.76 1.92 -8.57
C MET A 62 3.43 1.48 -9.99
N TYR A 63 3.24 0.19 -10.22
CA TYR A 63 2.90 -0.32 -11.56
C TYR A 63 1.42 -0.13 -11.93
N ALA A 64 0.62 0.53 -11.09
CA ALA A 64 -0.72 1.01 -11.44
C ALA A 64 -0.70 2.36 -12.20
N ARG A 65 0.49 2.95 -12.39
CA ARG A 65 0.73 4.19 -13.13
C ARG A 65 1.86 3.98 -14.13
N ALA A 66 1.93 4.80 -15.17
CA ALA A 66 2.99 4.70 -16.18
C ALA A 66 4.34 5.31 -15.72
N ASP A 67 4.38 6.04 -14.59
CA ASP A 67 5.58 6.68 -14.04
C ASP A 67 6.51 5.70 -13.28
N ASN A 68 6.75 4.55 -13.86
CA ASN A 68 7.63 3.51 -13.32
C ASN A 68 8.74 3.16 -14.32
N PHE A 69 9.74 2.37 -13.90
CA PHE A 69 10.91 2.07 -14.72
C PHE A 69 10.60 1.32 -16.04
N VAL A 70 9.44 0.65 -16.12
CA VAL A 70 8.97 -0.07 -17.31
C VAL A 70 8.34 0.91 -18.32
N GLY A 71 7.81 2.05 -17.86
CA GLY A 71 7.21 3.08 -18.71
C GLY A 71 5.76 2.81 -19.16
N CYS A 72 5.08 1.82 -18.56
CA CYS A 72 3.68 1.52 -18.84
C CYS A 72 2.93 1.02 -17.60
N VAL A 73 1.59 1.06 -17.64
CA VAL A 73 0.74 0.49 -16.59
C VAL A 73 0.75 -1.04 -16.69
N LEU A 74 0.95 -1.73 -15.57
CA LEU A 74 0.90 -3.20 -15.46
C LEU A 74 -0.25 -3.69 -14.58
N TYR A 75 -0.62 -2.92 -13.55
CA TYR A 75 -1.81 -3.15 -12.72
C TYR A 75 -2.99 -2.35 -13.27
N ASP A 76 -3.73 -2.96 -14.19
CA ASP A 76 -4.87 -2.32 -14.84
C ASP A 76 -5.97 -1.96 -13.82
N ASP A 77 -6.31 -2.90 -12.93
CA ASP A 77 -7.45 -2.82 -12.01
C ASP A 77 -7.10 -2.95 -10.51
N LEU A 78 -5.87 -3.31 -10.15
CA LEU A 78 -5.45 -3.47 -8.75
C LEU A 78 -4.93 -2.15 -8.15
N ARG A 79 -5.41 -1.77 -6.97
CA ARG A 79 -4.93 -0.58 -6.24
C ARG A 79 -4.51 -0.90 -4.80
N GLU A 80 -4.97 -2.02 -4.27
CA GLU A 80 -4.72 -2.54 -2.95
C GLU A 80 -3.50 -3.46 -2.94
N ALA A 81 -2.74 -3.45 -1.84
CA ALA A 81 -1.62 -4.34 -1.66
C ALA A 81 -2.06 -5.58 -0.88
N TYR A 82 -1.84 -6.75 -1.48
CA TYR A 82 -2.11 -8.05 -0.88
C TYR A 82 -0.80 -8.78 -0.57
N LEU A 83 -0.80 -9.62 0.46
CA LEU A 83 0.31 -10.52 0.82
C LEU A 83 -0.21 -11.88 1.26
N HIS A 84 0.67 -12.87 1.24
CA HIS A 84 0.41 -14.14 1.90
C HIS A 84 0.22 -13.88 3.41
N PRO A 85 -0.72 -14.56 4.12
CA PRO A 85 -1.04 -14.27 5.51
C PRO A 85 0.17 -14.22 6.46
N GLU A 86 1.15 -15.12 6.30
CA GLU A 86 2.38 -15.10 7.09
C GLU A 86 3.20 -13.81 6.87
N ALA A 87 3.39 -13.40 5.62
CA ALA A 87 4.15 -12.19 5.28
C ALA A 87 3.39 -10.93 5.69
N ALA A 88 2.06 -10.93 5.59
CA ALA A 88 1.22 -9.83 6.06
C ALA A 88 1.34 -9.65 7.58
N THR A 89 1.24 -10.74 8.34
CA THR A 89 1.41 -10.72 9.80
C THR A 89 2.79 -10.19 10.20
N ALA A 90 3.85 -10.62 9.50
CA ALA A 90 5.19 -10.09 9.68
C ALA A 90 5.25 -8.59 9.37
N LEU A 91 4.60 -8.12 8.30
CA LEU A 91 4.60 -6.71 7.95
C LEU A 91 3.90 -5.84 9.01
N VAL A 92 2.81 -6.33 9.62
CA VAL A 92 2.17 -5.67 10.77
C VAL A 92 3.15 -5.58 11.95
N ALA A 93 3.91 -6.65 12.24
CA ALA A 93 4.93 -6.62 13.28
C ALA A 93 6.04 -5.60 12.99
N ALA A 94 6.46 -5.49 11.72
CA ALA A 94 7.41 -4.47 11.26
C ALA A 94 6.85 -3.05 11.47
N GLN A 95 5.60 -2.79 11.06
CA GLN A 95 4.94 -1.50 11.29
C GLN A 95 4.90 -1.15 12.78
N ARG A 96 4.52 -2.09 13.64
CA ARG A 96 4.51 -1.90 15.10
C ARG A 96 5.90 -1.55 15.63
N LYS A 97 6.95 -2.26 15.19
CA LYS A 97 8.34 -1.96 15.58
C LYS A 97 8.77 -0.58 15.12
N LEU A 98 8.41 -0.18 13.88
CA LEU A 98 8.68 1.17 13.40
C LEU A 98 8.02 2.21 14.30
N LYS A 99 6.74 2.04 14.65
CA LYS A 99 6.02 2.99 15.52
C LYS A 99 6.63 3.11 16.92
N GLN A 100 7.21 2.04 17.45
CA GLN A 100 7.95 2.10 18.73
C GLN A 100 9.23 2.93 18.62
N LEU A 101 9.96 2.83 17.51
CA LEU A 101 11.23 3.54 17.30
C LEU A 101 11.03 4.98 16.81
N ARG A 102 10.01 5.19 15.97
CA ARG A 102 9.72 6.41 15.22
C ARG A 102 8.20 6.56 15.07
N PRO A 103 7.50 7.00 16.14
CA PRO A 103 6.05 7.17 16.12
C PRO A 103 5.58 8.19 15.07
N ASP A 104 6.48 9.06 14.60
CA ASP A 104 6.28 10.06 13.55
C ASP A 104 6.38 9.51 12.11
N LEU A 105 6.76 8.25 11.94
CA LEU A 105 6.90 7.61 10.62
C LEU A 105 5.93 6.44 10.43
N SER A 106 5.73 6.04 9.17
CA SER A 106 4.96 4.86 8.78
C SER A 106 5.67 4.10 7.65
N LEU A 107 5.29 2.85 7.43
CA LEU A 107 5.67 2.11 6.23
C LEU A 107 4.78 2.52 5.04
N LYS A 108 5.35 2.51 3.83
CA LYS A 108 4.63 2.69 2.57
C LYS A 108 5.02 1.66 1.53
N VAL A 109 4.06 0.86 1.12
CA VAL A 109 4.20 -0.24 0.14
C VAL A 109 4.02 0.30 -1.27
N TYR A 110 4.99 0.02 -2.14
CA TYR A 110 4.97 0.33 -3.57
C TYR A 110 4.73 -0.89 -4.45
N ASP A 111 5.06 -2.09 -3.97
CA ASP A 111 4.61 -3.33 -4.59
C ASP A 111 4.55 -4.49 -3.59
N ALA A 112 3.70 -5.48 -3.86
CA ALA A 112 3.44 -6.63 -3.00
C ALA A 112 3.12 -7.88 -3.84
N ALA A 113 2.05 -8.62 -3.53
CA ALA A 113 1.60 -9.73 -4.35
C ALA A 113 1.40 -9.32 -5.82
N ARG A 114 2.14 -9.95 -6.72
CA ARG A 114 2.13 -9.69 -8.16
C ARG A 114 1.76 -10.99 -8.89
N PRO A 115 0.53 -11.12 -9.42
CA PRO A 115 0.15 -12.26 -10.25
C PRO A 115 1.17 -12.54 -11.36
N MET A 116 1.40 -13.83 -11.67
CA MET A 116 2.43 -14.25 -12.63
C MET A 116 2.19 -13.67 -14.03
N ARG A 117 0.92 -13.51 -14.43
CA ARG A 117 0.57 -12.80 -15.68
C ARG A 117 1.11 -11.37 -15.72
N ILE A 118 1.16 -10.67 -14.58
CA ILE A 118 1.67 -9.29 -14.48
C ILE A 118 3.20 -9.29 -14.50
N GLN A 119 3.84 -10.26 -13.84
CA GLN A 119 5.29 -10.48 -13.97
C GLN A 119 5.68 -10.79 -15.42
N GLN A 120 4.88 -11.56 -16.14
CA GLN A 120 5.11 -11.85 -17.55
C GLN A 120 4.97 -10.62 -18.44
N LYS A 121 3.98 -9.76 -18.18
CA LYS A 121 3.86 -8.45 -18.83
C LYS A 121 5.11 -7.60 -18.58
N MET A 122 5.55 -7.47 -17.32
CA MET A 122 6.76 -6.74 -16.94
C MET A 122 8.00 -7.29 -17.66
N TRP A 123 8.22 -8.61 -17.59
CA TRP A 123 9.35 -9.27 -18.23
C TRP A 123 9.38 -9.06 -19.73
N ASN A 124 8.24 -9.09 -20.41
CA ASN A 124 8.17 -8.87 -21.85
C ASN A 124 8.69 -7.48 -22.27
N GLN A 125 8.53 -6.47 -21.42
CA GLN A 125 9.03 -5.11 -21.69
C GLN A 125 10.55 -5.01 -21.53
N VAL A 126 11.14 -5.73 -20.57
CA VAL A 126 12.54 -5.52 -20.18
C VAL A 126 13.50 -6.62 -20.66
N LYS A 127 13.01 -7.78 -21.11
CA LYS A 127 13.86 -8.95 -21.42
C LYS A 127 14.95 -8.70 -22.48
N LYS A 128 14.77 -7.66 -23.31
CA LYS A 128 15.73 -7.23 -24.35
C LYS A 128 16.55 -5.99 -23.95
N THR A 129 16.50 -5.56 -22.70
CA THR A 129 17.21 -4.37 -22.20
C THR A 129 18.23 -4.74 -21.12
N ALA A 130 19.08 -3.80 -20.74
CA ALA A 130 20.01 -3.98 -19.62
C ALA A 130 19.28 -4.20 -18.28
N GLN A 131 18.02 -3.76 -18.16
CA GLN A 131 17.22 -3.87 -16.95
C GLN A 131 16.77 -5.32 -16.65
N ARG A 132 16.90 -6.24 -17.62
CA ARG A 132 16.51 -7.66 -17.45
C ARG A 132 17.12 -8.34 -16.21
N ILE A 133 18.26 -7.86 -15.73
CA ILE A 133 18.95 -8.44 -14.57
C ILE A 133 18.22 -8.16 -13.24
N TYR A 134 17.34 -7.15 -13.21
CA TYR A 134 16.56 -6.75 -12.02
C TYR A 134 15.16 -7.37 -12.01
N VAL A 135 14.72 -7.98 -13.10
CA VAL A 135 13.37 -8.54 -13.21
C VAL A 135 13.45 -10.06 -13.27
N SER A 136 12.77 -10.74 -12.35
CA SER A 136 12.73 -12.21 -12.33
C SER A 136 12.03 -12.75 -13.58
N ASN A 137 12.68 -13.70 -14.26
CA ASN A 137 12.11 -14.36 -15.45
C ASN A 137 10.96 -15.32 -15.05
N PRO A 138 9.72 -15.09 -15.52
CA PRO A 138 8.58 -15.97 -15.26
C PRO A 138 8.81 -17.42 -15.65
N ALA A 139 9.56 -17.67 -16.74
CA ALA A 139 9.86 -19.03 -17.22
C ALA A 139 10.65 -19.87 -16.19
N HIS A 140 11.27 -19.22 -15.21
CA HIS A 140 11.99 -19.89 -14.11
C HIS A 140 11.20 -19.87 -12.79
N GLY A 141 9.89 -19.59 -12.83
CA GLY A 141 9.00 -19.51 -11.68
C GLY A 141 8.97 -18.15 -10.98
N GLY A 142 9.39 -17.08 -11.67
CA GLY A 142 9.30 -15.69 -11.18
C GLY A 142 10.10 -15.41 -9.90
N GLY A 143 9.74 -14.31 -9.23
CA GLY A 143 10.28 -13.85 -7.95
C GLY A 143 9.27 -14.01 -6.81
N LEU A 144 9.63 -13.58 -5.60
CA LEU A 144 8.80 -13.81 -4.40
C LEU A 144 7.53 -12.96 -4.36
N HIS A 145 7.46 -11.87 -5.12
CA HIS A 145 6.21 -11.13 -5.36
C HIS A 145 5.13 -12.07 -5.94
N ASN A 146 5.52 -13.05 -6.76
CA ASN A 146 4.60 -14.00 -7.39
C ASN A 146 4.07 -15.07 -6.43
N TYR A 147 4.51 -15.07 -5.18
CA TYR A 147 3.99 -15.92 -4.11
C TYR A 147 3.35 -15.08 -2.99
N GLY A 148 3.33 -13.74 -3.12
CA GLY A 148 2.90 -12.81 -2.07
C GLY A 148 3.83 -12.81 -0.86
N LEU A 149 5.11 -13.13 -1.06
CA LEU A 149 6.13 -13.26 -0.01
C LEU A 149 7.25 -12.20 -0.12
N ALA A 150 7.02 -11.13 -0.90
CA ALA A 150 7.92 -9.99 -1.01
C ALA A 150 7.16 -8.67 -0.99
N VAL A 151 7.86 -7.62 -0.57
CA VAL A 151 7.39 -6.24 -0.61
C VAL A 151 8.49 -5.30 -1.11
N ASP A 152 8.09 -4.34 -1.93
CA ASP A 152 8.87 -3.15 -2.24
C ASP A 152 8.31 -2.00 -1.42
N ILE A 153 9.14 -1.44 -0.53
CA ILE A 153 8.66 -0.62 0.59
C ILE A 153 9.62 0.52 0.94
N THR A 154 9.08 1.59 1.51
CA THR A 154 9.84 2.71 2.07
C THR A 154 9.30 3.15 3.43
N LEU A 155 9.95 4.15 4.02
CA LEU A 155 9.43 4.93 5.14
C LEU A 155 8.76 6.21 4.63
N CYS A 156 7.69 6.63 5.28
CA CYS A 156 6.98 7.87 5.01
C CYS A 156 6.59 8.61 6.29
N THR A 157 6.21 9.88 6.16
CA THR A 157 5.58 10.66 7.23
C THR A 157 4.18 10.11 7.55
N LEU A 158 3.56 10.59 8.63
CA LEU A 158 2.16 10.27 8.95
C LEU A 158 1.15 10.78 7.92
N LYS A 159 1.57 11.62 6.96
CA LYS A 159 0.75 12.06 5.82
C LYS A 159 0.93 11.18 4.58
N GLY A 160 1.83 10.20 4.62
CA GLY A 160 2.13 9.31 3.50
C GLY A 160 3.22 9.82 2.56
N ASP A 161 3.90 10.92 2.89
CA ASP A 161 5.01 11.45 2.09
C ASP A 161 6.28 10.64 2.33
N SER A 162 6.81 10.03 1.28
CA SER A 162 8.03 9.22 1.36
C SER A 162 9.22 10.08 1.79
N ILE A 163 10.00 9.61 2.76
CA ILE A 163 11.19 10.33 3.22
C ILE A 163 12.41 10.00 2.33
N PRO A 164 13.46 10.84 2.33
CA PRO A 164 14.63 10.61 1.49
C PRO A 164 15.34 9.28 1.78
N MET A 165 15.52 8.48 0.73
CA MET A 165 16.25 7.21 0.75
C MET A 165 17.48 7.24 -0.17
N GLY A 166 17.88 8.42 -0.66
CA GLY A 166 19.03 8.61 -1.55
C GLY A 166 18.71 8.36 -3.02
N THR A 167 17.91 7.33 -3.32
CA THR A 167 17.32 7.08 -4.64
C THR A 167 15.84 6.77 -4.49
N LYS A 168 15.08 6.85 -5.59
CA LYS A 168 13.69 6.38 -5.61
C LYS A 168 13.66 4.84 -5.56
N VAL A 169 12.51 4.29 -5.16
CA VAL A 169 12.19 2.88 -5.43
C VAL A 169 12.30 2.65 -6.95
N ASP A 170 12.73 1.46 -7.37
CA ASP A 170 13.06 1.10 -8.76
C ASP A 170 14.22 1.88 -9.40
N HIS A 171 15.10 2.49 -8.60
CA HIS A 171 16.40 2.96 -9.12
C HIS A 171 17.31 1.78 -9.43
N LEU A 172 17.35 1.35 -10.69
CA LEU A 172 18.08 0.16 -11.15
C LEU A 172 19.59 0.43 -11.36
N GLY A 173 20.30 0.79 -10.29
CA GLY A 173 21.71 1.15 -10.34
C GLY A 173 22.45 0.91 -9.03
N ARG A 174 23.78 1.09 -9.08
CA ARG A 174 24.70 0.87 -7.96
C ARG A 174 24.29 1.64 -6.69
N GLU A 175 23.70 2.83 -6.83
CA GLU A 175 23.24 3.65 -5.71
C GLU A 175 22.11 3.01 -4.90
N ALA A 176 21.46 1.97 -5.43
CA ALA A 176 20.46 1.21 -4.71
C ALA A 176 21.03 0.12 -3.80
N HIS A 177 22.31 -0.24 -3.96
CA HIS A 177 22.92 -1.34 -3.25
C HIS A 177 23.12 -1.02 -1.76
N ILE A 178 22.89 -2.02 -0.90
CA ILE A 178 22.93 -1.86 0.57
C ILE A 178 24.33 -2.07 1.17
N ASP A 179 25.24 -2.70 0.43
CA ASP A 179 26.56 -3.15 0.90
C ASP A 179 27.68 -2.11 0.68
N ILE A 180 27.38 -1.02 -0.03
CA ILE A 180 28.34 0.05 -0.35
C ILE A 180 27.86 1.44 0.09
N GLU A 181 26.85 1.53 0.95
CA GLU A 181 26.23 2.81 1.33
C GLU A 181 27.21 3.78 2.02
N ALA A 182 28.19 3.27 2.76
CA ALA A 182 29.24 4.11 3.34
C ALA A 182 30.07 4.81 2.26
N GLN A 183 30.42 4.07 1.19
CA GLN A 183 31.11 4.60 0.04
C GLN A 183 30.22 5.59 -0.73
N LEU A 184 28.94 5.28 -0.94
CA LEU A 184 27.99 6.19 -1.59
C LEU A 184 27.84 7.52 -0.84
N VAL A 185 27.90 7.51 0.50
CA VAL A 185 27.93 8.74 1.30
C VAL A 185 29.24 9.51 1.09
N ALA A 186 30.39 8.84 1.12
CA ALA A 186 31.70 9.46 0.89
C ALA A 186 31.79 10.10 -0.51
N GLU A 187 31.21 9.45 -1.52
CA GLU A 187 31.09 9.93 -2.91
C GLU A 187 29.98 10.98 -3.10
N ARG A 188 29.26 11.36 -2.04
CA ARG A 188 28.10 12.29 -2.07
C ARG A 188 26.96 11.86 -3.01
N LYS A 189 26.86 10.56 -3.31
CA LYS A 189 25.79 9.97 -4.12
C LYS A 189 24.49 9.81 -3.33
N ILE A 190 24.59 9.59 -2.03
CA ILE A 190 23.46 9.63 -1.09
C ILE A 190 23.85 10.43 0.15
N SER A 191 22.88 11.00 0.85
CA SER A 191 23.15 11.70 2.11
C SER A 191 23.34 10.72 3.28
N GLN A 192 24.02 11.17 4.34
CA GLN A 192 24.12 10.40 5.57
C GLN A 192 22.72 10.12 6.18
N GLN A 193 21.77 11.04 6.02
CA GLN A 193 20.39 10.85 6.48
C GLN A 193 19.68 9.75 5.69
N ALA A 194 19.84 9.71 4.36
CA ALA A 194 19.30 8.64 3.53
C ALA A 194 19.84 7.26 3.94
N ARG A 195 21.15 7.16 4.21
CA ARG A 195 21.77 5.95 4.74
C ARG A 195 21.15 5.53 6.09
N LYS A 196 20.97 6.47 7.03
CA LYS A 196 20.31 6.19 8.31
C LYS A 196 18.86 5.70 8.14
N ASN A 197 18.11 6.31 7.21
CA ASN A 197 16.73 5.90 6.91
C ASN A 197 16.69 4.48 6.33
N ARG A 198 17.59 4.13 5.40
CA ARG A 198 17.72 2.76 4.87
C ARG A 198 18.10 1.75 5.96
N GLN A 199 18.99 2.13 6.88
CA GLN A 199 19.36 1.29 8.03
C GLN A 199 18.17 1.03 8.95
N LEU A 200 17.39 2.06 9.29
CA LEU A 200 16.16 1.93 10.09
C LEU A 200 15.15 1.01 9.40
N LEU A 201 14.90 1.21 8.09
CA LEU A 201 14.00 0.34 7.33
C LEU A 201 14.46 -1.12 7.40
N ARG A 202 15.74 -1.38 7.13
CA ARG A 202 16.29 -2.75 7.22
C ARG A 202 16.22 -3.34 8.62
N GLU A 203 16.48 -2.56 9.66
CA GLU A 203 16.37 -3.00 11.05
C GLU A 203 14.94 -3.47 11.36
N VAL A 204 13.97 -2.62 11.07
CA VAL A 204 12.55 -2.91 11.30
C VAL A 204 12.10 -4.15 10.53
N MET A 205 12.38 -4.20 9.22
CA MET A 205 11.95 -5.32 8.38
C MET A 205 12.62 -6.64 8.81
N ARG A 206 13.92 -6.61 9.14
CA ARG A 206 14.64 -7.81 9.65
C ARG A 206 14.09 -8.30 10.97
N SER A 207 13.71 -7.40 11.88
CA SER A 207 13.11 -7.79 13.16
C SER A 207 11.82 -8.57 13.01
N ALA A 208 11.12 -8.40 11.88
CA ALA A 208 9.91 -9.13 11.52
C ALA A 208 10.17 -10.36 10.63
N GLY A 209 11.43 -10.72 10.37
CA GLY A 209 11.80 -11.91 9.58
C GLY A 209 12.02 -11.66 8.08
N PHE A 210 11.89 -10.42 7.60
CA PHE A 210 12.20 -10.11 6.20
C PHE A 210 13.70 -10.01 5.94
N LYS A 211 14.13 -10.40 4.74
CA LYS A 211 15.51 -10.38 4.27
C LYS A 211 15.65 -9.37 3.13
N PRO A 212 16.54 -8.37 3.25
CA PRO A 212 16.75 -7.38 2.19
C PRO A 212 17.46 -8.02 0.99
N LEU A 213 17.22 -7.47 -0.19
CA LEU A 213 18.02 -7.79 -1.37
C LEU A 213 19.25 -6.88 -1.43
N ARG A 214 20.42 -7.45 -1.74
CA ARG A 214 21.70 -6.74 -1.71
C ARG A 214 21.73 -5.52 -2.65
N THR A 215 21.07 -5.65 -3.80
CA THR A 215 21.09 -4.65 -4.89
C THR A 215 19.96 -3.62 -4.81
N GLU A 216 18.99 -3.80 -3.91
CA GLU A 216 17.76 -3.02 -3.88
C GLU A 216 17.39 -2.68 -2.44
N TRP A 217 17.63 -1.44 -2.01
CA TRP A 217 17.40 -1.01 -0.62
C TRP A 217 15.93 -1.12 -0.18
N TRP A 218 14.99 -1.12 -1.12
CA TRP A 218 13.54 -1.14 -0.88
C TRP A 218 12.94 -2.55 -0.86
N HIS A 219 13.64 -3.55 -1.40
CA HIS A 219 13.08 -4.88 -1.65
C HIS A 219 13.37 -5.84 -0.51
N PHE A 220 12.32 -6.51 -0.03
CA PHE A 220 12.39 -7.44 1.09
C PHE A 220 11.64 -8.73 0.82
N ASN A 221 12.34 -9.86 0.99
CA ASN A 221 11.80 -11.21 0.88
C ASN A 221 11.50 -11.79 2.27
N PHE A 222 10.29 -12.31 2.48
CA PHE A 222 9.95 -12.98 3.74
C PHE A 222 10.54 -14.40 3.82
N LYS A 223 10.57 -15.11 2.69
CA LYS A 223 11.11 -16.47 2.58
C LYS A 223 12.27 -16.53 1.57
N SER A 224 12.92 -17.68 1.48
CA SER A 224 13.82 -17.96 0.35
C SER A 224 13.02 -18.40 -0.89
N ARG A 225 13.61 -18.25 -2.08
CA ARG A 225 13.00 -18.75 -3.32
C ARG A 225 12.87 -20.26 -3.38
N ALA A 226 13.82 -20.98 -2.76
CA ALA A 226 13.74 -22.43 -2.65
C ALA A 226 12.55 -22.86 -1.77
N GLU A 227 12.38 -22.22 -0.61
CA GLU A 227 11.25 -22.48 0.29
C GLU A 227 9.91 -22.10 -0.35
N ALA A 228 9.86 -20.95 -1.02
CA ALA A 228 8.67 -20.49 -1.74
C ALA A 228 8.19 -21.55 -2.75
N LYS A 229 9.08 -22.02 -3.62
CA LYS A 229 8.78 -23.04 -4.63
C LYS A 229 8.32 -24.38 -4.05
N GLN A 230 8.82 -24.74 -2.87
CA GLN A 230 8.48 -26.02 -2.24
C GLN A 230 7.12 -25.98 -1.52
N LYS A 231 6.77 -24.84 -0.90
CA LYS A 231 5.68 -24.78 0.09
C LYS A 231 4.51 -23.88 -0.30
N TYR A 232 4.68 -23.02 -1.30
CA TYR A 232 3.70 -21.99 -1.62
C TYR A 232 3.28 -22.09 -3.09
N ARG A 233 2.04 -21.69 -3.35
CA ARG A 233 1.49 -21.62 -4.70
C ARG A 233 1.87 -20.29 -5.34
N VAL A 234 2.11 -20.33 -6.65
CA VAL A 234 2.22 -19.11 -7.46
C VAL A 234 0.84 -18.47 -7.56
N ILE A 235 0.82 -17.14 -7.54
CA ILE A 235 -0.37 -16.34 -7.84
C ILE A 235 -0.55 -16.31 -9.35
N GLU A 236 -1.69 -16.79 -9.83
CA GLU A 236 -2.06 -16.74 -11.26
C GLU A 236 -2.73 -15.41 -11.67
#